data_AF-A0A7C6VSV1-F1
#
_entry.id   AF-A0A7C6VSV1-F1
#
_cell.length_a   1.000
_cell.length_b   1.000
_cell.length_c   1.000
_cell.angle_alpha   90.00
_cell.angle_beta   90.00
_cell.angle_gamma   90.00
#
_symmetry.space_group_name_H-M   'P 1'
#
loop_
_entity.id
_entity.type
_entity.pdbx_description
1 polymer ?
#
loop_
_entity_poly.entity_id
_entity_poly.type
_entity_poly.pdbx_seq_one_letter_code
_entity_poly.pdbx_strand_id
1 'polypeptide(L)'
;MENNKGFTLIEILASIIILAIISIIIFPKINNSMKESKKDALNIQINNIKKAASDWSTKNVRFLPTEIGKEAVITIGSLKQEGYLVVNLKNPLDNTIIPNDTNVIIRRIKNSYEINVDLESGTKDYNSEINPNAPIIILNGNYITYSEINEEYNDLGVIAKTVDGVDITDYVYTQIKQGENEVSKVNTNEFNTYSINYTVNYNNNLSKAVRTVIINDTKPPKITFPENTTITIEQALSYNPLSDVVITDNSNKDVSITVNSQLSNIAGKYILTYTATDNSGNKTTKKRLITVV
;
A
#
# COMPACT_ATOMS: atom_id res chain seq x y z
N MET A 1 -10.76 -46.63 -68.06
CA MET A 1 -9.67 -45.64 -68.15
C MET A 1 -10.19 -44.36 -67.53
N GLU A 2 -9.83 -44.08 -66.28
CA GLU A 2 -10.15 -42.81 -65.64
C GLU A 2 -9.25 -41.71 -66.20
N ASN A 3 -9.87 -40.63 -66.65
CA ASN A 3 -9.20 -39.50 -67.28
C ASN A 3 -8.75 -38.53 -66.18
N ASN A 4 -7.57 -38.76 -65.59
CA ASN A 4 -6.98 -37.84 -64.62
C ASN A 4 -6.53 -36.56 -65.35
N LYS A 5 -7.40 -35.56 -65.40
CA LYS A 5 -7.07 -34.21 -65.86
C LYS A 5 -6.11 -33.58 -64.84
N GLY A 6 -4.81 -33.60 -65.12
CA GLY A 6 -3.82 -32.85 -64.37
C GLY A 6 -4.04 -31.34 -64.56
N PHE A 7 -3.76 -30.56 -63.51
CA PHE A 7 -3.83 -29.10 -63.57
C PHE A 7 -2.83 -28.54 -64.59
N THR A 8 -3.25 -27.50 -65.30
CA THR A 8 -2.38 -26.76 -66.23
C THR A 8 -1.50 -25.77 -65.46
N LEU A 9 -0.34 -25.43 -66.03
CA LEU A 9 0.60 -24.48 -65.43
C LEU A 9 -0.05 -23.11 -65.15
N ILE A 10 -0.99 -22.70 -65.99
CA ILE A 10 -1.70 -21.42 -65.84
C ILE A 10 -2.69 -21.42 -64.67
N GLU A 11 -3.34 -22.55 -64.39
CA GLU A 11 -4.22 -22.71 -63.23
C GLU A 11 -3.41 -22.70 -61.93
N ILE A 12 -2.24 -23.33 -61.92
CA ILE A 12 -1.31 -23.29 -60.78
C ILE A 12 -0.83 -21.87 -60.54
N LEU A 13 -0.42 -21.14 -61.59
CA LEU A 13 0.08 -19.77 -61.46
C LEU A 13 -1.01 -18.80 -60.99
N ALA A 14 -2.22 -18.90 -61.55
CA ALA A 14 -3.37 -18.09 -61.12
C ALA A 14 -3.71 -18.35 -59.64
N SER A 15 -3.69 -19.62 -59.22
CA SER A 15 -3.95 -20.01 -57.82
C SER A 15 -2.92 -19.44 -56.85
N ILE A 16 -1.64 -19.48 -57.20
CA ILE A 16 -0.56 -18.93 -56.37
C ILE A 16 -0.70 -17.41 -56.23
N ILE A 17 -1.00 -16.70 -57.31
CA ILE A 17 -1.19 -15.24 -57.29
C ILE A 17 -2.38 -14.87 -56.40
N ILE A 18 -3.50 -15.58 -56.53
CA ILE A 18 -4.68 -15.36 -55.70
C ILE A 18 -4.35 -15.62 -54.22
N LEU A 19 -3.67 -16.72 -53.89
CA LEU A 19 -3.25 -17.01 -52.52
C LEU A 19 -2.29 -15.96 -51.95
N ALA A 20 -1.37 -15.42 -52.76
CA ALA A 20 -0.44 -14.37 -52.34
C ALA A 20 -1.19 -13.06 -52.02
N ILE A 21 -2.12 -12.64 -52.87
CA ILE A 21 -2.92 -11.43 -52.65
C ILE A 21 -3.81 -11.59 -51.40
N ILE A 22 -4.47 -12.74 -51.25
CA ILE A 22 -5.27 -13.06 -50.07
C ILE A 22 -4.40 -13.03 -48.80
N SER A 23 -3.21 -13.62 -48.84
CA SER A 23 -2.29 -13.66 -47.70
C SER A 23 -1.84 -12.26 -47.25
N ILE A 24 -1.56 -11.36 -48.20
CA ILE A 24 -1.17 -9.97 -47.91
C ILE A 24 -2.29 -9.22 -47.17
N ILE A 25 -3.56 -9.48 -47.49
CA ILE A 25 -4.71 -8.84 -46.85
C ILE A 25 -5.04 -9.50 -45.50
N ILE A 26 -5.00 -10.83 -45.44
CA ILE A 26 -5.42 -11.59 -44.26
C ILE A 26 -4.39 -11.51 -43.12
N PHE A 27 -3.10 -11.61 -43.42
CA PHE A 27 -2.06 -11.71 -42.39
C PHE A 27 -2.03 -10.50 -41.42
N PRO A 28 -2.08 -9.24 -41.88
CA PRO A 28 -2.17 -8.09 -40.98
C PRO A 28 -3.43 -8.10 -40.12
N LYS A 29 -4.57 -8.50 -40.69
CA LYS A 29 -5.85 -8.56 -39.97
C LYS A 29 -5.83 -9.61 -38.86
N ILE A 30 -5.33 -10.81 -39.15
CA ILE A 30 -5.16 -11.87 -38.14
C ILE A 30 -4.19 -11.43 -37.05
N ASN A 31 -3.04 -10.86 -37.42
CA ASN A 31 -2.05 -10.41 -36.46
C ASN A 31 -2.60 -9.32 -35.52
N ASN A 32 -3.34 -8.35 -36.06
CA ASN A 32 -3.99 -7.33 -35.25
C ASN A 32 -5.07 -7.92 -34.34
N SER A 33 -5.94 -8.80 -34.87
CA SER A 33 -6.96 -9.47 -34.06
C SER A 33 -6.35 -10.33 -32.94
N MET A 34 -5.21 -10.99 -33.19
CA MET A 34 -4.50 -11.76 -32.19
C MET A 34 -3.87 -10.88 -31.11
N LYS A 35 -3.32 -9.72 -31.49
CA LYS A 35 -2.81 -8.72 -30.52
C LYS A 35 -3.91 -8.19 -29.61
N GLU A 36 -5.06 -7.81 -30.16
CA GLU A 36 -6.21 -7.37 -29.35
C GLU A 36 -6.70 -8.48 -28.43
N SER A 37 -6.82 -9.71 -28.92
CA SER A 37 -7.23 -10.86 -28.09
C SER A 37 -6.27 -11.11 -26.92
N LYS A 38 -4.96 -10.96 -27.14
CA LYS A 38 -3.95 -11.08 -26.08
C LYS A 38 -4.05 -9.94 -25.06
N LYS A 39 -4.37 -8.71 -25.51
CA LYS A 39 -4.60 -7.55 -24.63
C LYS A 39 -5.84 -7.75 -23.76
N ASP A 40 -6.92 -8.28 -24.33
CA ASP A 40 -8.13 -8.63 -23.58
C ASP A 40 -7.85 -9.72 -22.54
N ALA A 41 -7.08 -10.75 -22.91
CA ALA A 41 -6.64 -11.77 -21.97
C ALA A 41 -5.79 -11.18 -20.82
N LEU A 42 -4.89 -10.22 -21.12
CA LEU A 42 -4.13 -9.51 -20.10
C LEU A 42 -5.05 -8.70 -19.17
N ASN A 43 -6.06 -8.00 -19.71
CA ASN A 43 -7.02 -7.26 -18.88
C ASN A 43 -7.80 -8.18 -17.94
N ILE A 44 -8.21 -9.37 -18.41
CA ILE A 44 -8.81 -10.40 -17.56
C ILE A 44 -7.82 -10.86 -16.48
N GLN A 45 -6.56 -11.05 -16.84
CA GLN A 45 -5.50 -11.45 -15.91
C GLN A 45 -5.27 -10.39 -14.81
N ILE A 46 -5.26 -9.11 -15.19
CA ILE A 46 -5.18 -7.98 -14.25
C ILE A 46 -6.41 -7.97 -13.33
N ASN A 47 -7.62 -8.18 -13.86
CA ASN A 47 -8.83 -8.23 -13.04
C ASN A 47 -8.82 -9.40 -12.05
N ASN A 48 -8.27 -10.56 -12.44
CA ASN A 48 -8.07 -11.68 -11.53
C ASN A 48 -7.08 -11.34 -10.40
N ILE A 49 -6.00 -10.62 -10.71
CA ILE A 49 -5.04 -10.13 -9.71
C ILE A 49 -5.72 -9.11 -8.77
N LYS A 50 -6.49 -8.16 -9.32
CA LYS A 50 -7.26 -7.18 -8.53
C LYS A 50 -8.24 -7.87 -7.59
N LYS A 51 -8.92 -8.92 -8.05
CA LYS A 51 -9.82 -9.72 -7.22
C LYS A 51 -9.08 -10.44 -6.09
N ALA A 52 -7.96 -11.10 -6.40
CA ALA A 52 -7.12 -11.75 -5.40
C ALA A 52 -6.60 -10.76 -4.35
N ALA A 53 -6.17 -9.58 -4.79
CA ALA A 53 -5.77 -8.50 -3.91
C ALA A 53 -6.93 -7.94 -3.09
N SER A 54 -8.14 -7.90 -3.63
CA SER A 54 -9.36 -7.52 -2.91
C SER A 54 -9.67 -8.53 -1.81
N ASP A 55 -9.63 -9.82 -2.12
CA ASP A 55 -9.82 -10.90 -1.14
C ASP A 55 -8.77 -10.82 -0.03
N TRP A 56 -7.50 -10.61 -0.38
CA TRP A 56 -6.43 -10.36 0.59
C TRP A 56 -6.70 -9.13 1.46
N SER A 57 -7.14 -8.03 0.84
CA SER A 57 -7.46 -6.76 1.50
C SER A 57 -8.57 -6.93 2.53
N THR A 58 -9.58 -7.76 2.26
CA THR A 58 -10.67 -8.00 3.21
C THR A 58 -10.19 -8.64 4.51
N LYS A 59 -9.22 -9.57 4.43
CA LYS A 59 -8.65 -10.23 5.62
C LYS A 59 -7.63 -9.35 6.35
N ASN A 60 -7.05 -8.39 5.64
CA ASN A 60 -6.01 -7.50 6.15
C ASN A 60 -6.51 -6.07 6.39
N VAL A 61 -7.84 -5.85 6.44
CA VAL A 61 -8.45 -4.51 6.48
C VAL A 61 -7.94 -3.63 7.62
N ARG A 62 -7.56 -4.23 8.76
CA ARG A 62 -6.99 -3.52 9.92
C ARG A 62 -5.63 -2.87 9.64
N PHE A 63 -4.92 -3.32 8.62
CA PHE A 63 -3.60 -2.82 8.23
C PHE A 63 -3.67 -1.85 7.06
N LEU A 64 -4.85 -1.69 6.45
CA LEU A 64 -5.01 -0.83 5.28
C LEU A 64 -5.20 0.63 5.69
N PRO A 65 -4.72 1.59 4.88
CA PRO A 65 -4.90 3.01 5.14
C PRO A 65 -6.39 3.35 5.32
N THR A 66 -6.69 4.20 6.29
CA THR A 66 -8.05 4.64 6.64
C THR A 66 -8.37 6.03 6.09
N GLU A 67 -7.35 6.87 5.90
CA GLU A 67 -7.46 8.20 5.31
C GLU A 67 -7.68 8.14 3.79
N ILE A 68 -8.63 8.93 3.30
CA ILE A 68 -8.97 8.98 1.87
C ILE A 68 -7.75 9.46 1.06
N GLY A 69 -7.45 8.76 -0.03
CA GLY A 69 -6.34 9.08 -0.93
C GLY A 69 -4.99 8.49 -0.49
N LYS A 70 -4.86 7.97 0.73
CA LYS A 70 -3.67 7.22 1.13
C LYS A 70 -3.63 5.86 0.44
N GLU A 71 -2.43 5.43 0.12
CA GLU A 71 -2.13 4.21 -0.61
C GLU A 71 -1.26 3.29 0.24
N ALA A 72 -1.43 1.99 0.05
CA ALA A 72 -0.48 0.99 0.48
C ALA A 72 -0.09 0.10 -0.70
N VAL A 73 1.17 -0.30 -0.73
CA VAL A 73 1.74 -1.13 -1.79
C VAL A 73 2.07 -2.50 -1.24
N ILE A 74 1.53 -3.52 -1.89
CA ILE A 74 2.00 -4.91 -1.76
C ILE A 74 2.51 -5.37 -3.14
N THR A 75 2.91 -6.63 -3.29
CA THR A 75 3.37 -7.14 -4.57
C THR A 75 2.62 -8.39 -5.01
N ILE A 76 2.74 -8.75 -6.29
CA ILE A 76 2.24 -10.05 -6.77
C ILE A 76 2.94 -11.21 -6.02
N GLY A 77 4.22 -11.04 -5.66
CA GLY A 77 4.96 -11.99 -4.84
C GLY A 77 4.29 -12.26 -3.50
N SER A 78 3.86 -11.23 -2.78
CA SER A 78 3.18 -11.40 -1.49
C SER A 78 1.85 -12.15 -1.63
N LEU A 79 1.06 -11.83 -2.67
CA LEU A 79 -0.19 -12.54 -2.96
C LEU A 79 0.03 -14.02 -3.34
N LYS A 80 1.11 -14.34 -4.05
CA LYS A 80 1.49 -15.73 -4.34
C LYS A 80 1.92 -16.47 -3.06
N GLN A 81 2.75 -15.84 -2.22
CA GLN A 81 3.23 -16.42 -0.97
C GLN A 81 2.08 -16.72 0.01
N GLU A 82 1.06 -15.85 0.05
CA GLU A 82 -0.13 -16.07 0.87
C GLU A 82 -1.20 -16.95 0.18
N GLY A 83 -0.93 -17.46 -1.03
CA GLY A 83 -1.80 -18.41 -1.72
C GLY A 83 -3.05 -17.79 -2.38
N TYR A 84 -3.12 -16.47 -2.52
CA TYR A 84 -4.19 -15.79 -3.28
C TYR A 84 -3.97 -15.87 -4.79
N LEU A 85 -2.73 -16.06 -5.24
CA LEU A 85 -2.36 -16.22 -6.64
C LEU A 85 -1.55 -17.48 -6.86
N VAL A 86 -1.68 -18.06 -8.05
CA VAL A 86 -0.84 -19.18 -8.48
C VAL A 86 0.60 -18.73 -8.71
N VAL A 87 1.57 -19.57 -8.36
CA VAL A 87 3.00 -19.25 -8.44
C VAL A 87 3.43 -18.93 -9.89
N ASN A 88 2.99 -19.75 -10.84
CA ASN A 88 3.31 -19.64 -12.27
C ASN A 88 2.31 -18.78 -13.05
N LEU A 89 1.88 -17.66 -12.47
CA LEU A 89 0.96 -16.73 -13.12
C LEU A 89 1.61 -16.11 -14.36
N LYS A 90 1.04 -16.33 -15.56
CA LYS A 90 1.64 -15.90 -16.82
C LYS A 90 1.03 -14.61 -17.38
N ASN A 91 1.85 -13.83 -18.08
CA ASN A 91 1.45 -12.70 -18.91
C ASN A 91 0.93 -13.23 -20.28
N PRO A 92 -0.34 -12.99 -20.64
CA PRO A 92 -0.90 -13.47 -21.91
C PRO A 92 -0.28 -12.85 -23.18
N LEU A 93 0.44 -11.72 -23.06
CA LEU A 93 1.08 -11.07 -24.21
C LEU A 93 2.25 -11.89 -24.76
N ASP A 94 3.12 -12.34 -23.86
CA ASP A 94 4.43 -12.95 -24.16
C ASP A 94 4.62 -14.35 -23.55
N ASN A 95 3.64 -14.85 -22.77
CA ASN A 95 3.65 -16.15 -22.08
C ASN A 95 4.74 -16.30 -21.00
N THR A 96 5.32 -15.18 -20.56
CA THR A 96 6.30 -15.12 -19.46
C THR A 96 5.59 -15.12 -18.10
N ILE A 97 6.28 -15.45 -17.00
CA ILE A 97 5.70 -15.36 -15.63
C ILE A 97 5.68 -13.90 -15.20
N ILE A 98 4.57 -13.46 -14.60
CA ILE A 98 4.47 -12.10 -14.07
C ILE A 98 5.44 -11.93 -12.89
N PRO A 99 6.32 -10.90 -12.92
CA PRO A 99 7.33 -10.68 -11.90
C PRO A 99 6.76 -10.53 -10.50
N ASN A 100 7.43 -11.12 -9.51
CA ASN A 100 7.01 -11.05 -8.11
C ASN A 100 7.12 -9.63 -7.52
N ASP A 101 7.94 -8.76 -8.12
CA ASP A 101 8.11 -7.37 -7.73
C ASP A 101 7.09 -6.41 -8.39
N THR A 102 6.13 -6.95 -9.14
CA THR A 102 5.02 -6.16 -9.68
C THR A 102 4.16 -5.63 -8.54
N ASN A 103 4.04 -4.31 -8.44
CA ASN A 103 3.27 -3.65 -7.40
C ASN A 103 1.77 -3.87 -7.57
N VAL A 104 1.10 -3.99 -6.43
CA VAL A 104 -0.34 -3.90 -6.30
C VAL A 104 -0.63 -2.77 -5.32
N ILE A 105 -1.23 -1.70 -5.83
CA ILE A 105 -1.52 -0.47 -5.10
C ILE A 105 -2.95 -0.54 -4.59
N ILE A 106 -3.12 -0.41 -3.27
CA ILE A 106 -4.40 -0.43 -2.58
C ILE A 106 -4.65 0.97 -2.04
N ARG A 107 -5.57 1.69 -2.68
CA ARG A 107 -5.89 3.08 -2.35
C ARG A 107 -7.20 3.19 -1.61
N ARG A 108 -7.22 3.94 -0.49
CA ARG A 108 -8.47 4.22 0.23
C ARG A 108 -9.33 5.21 -0.56
N ILE A 109 -10.55 4.80 -0.91
CA ILE A 109 -11.57 5.64 -1.55
C ILE A 109 -12.86 5.61 -0.74
N LYS A 110 -13.29 6.75 -0.18
CA LYS A 110 -14.51 6.84 0.65
C LYS A 110 -14.64 5.65 1.64
N ASN A 111 -15.57 4.72 1.37
CA ASN A 111 -15.88 3.54 2.19
C ASN A 111 -15.35 2.22 1.61
N SER A 112 -14.44 2.27 0.64
CA SER A 112 -13.91 1.10 -0.07
C SER A 112 -12.42 1.27 -0.41
N TYR A 113 -11.85 0.28 -1.07
CA TYR A 113 -10.50 0.34 -1.63
C TYR A 113 -10.55 0.19 -3.14
N GLU A 114 -9.78 1.03 -3.83
CA GLU A 114 -9.49 0.88 -5.24
C GLU A 114 -8.16 0.14 -5.37
N ILE A 115 -8.10 -0.83 -6.28
CA ILE A 115 -6.91 -1.65 -6.48
C ILE A 115 -6.39 -1.42 -7.90
N ASN A 116 -5.13 -0.98 -7.97
CA ASN A 116 -4.38 -0.89 -9.21
C ASN A 116 -3.22 -1.89 -9.20
N VAL A 117 -2.83 -2.36 -10.38
CA VAL A 117 -1.72 -3.30 -10.57
C VAL A 117 -0.79 -2.67 -11.58
N ASP A 118 0.49 -2.52 -11.23
CA ASP A 118 1.50 -1.90 -12.10
C ASP A 118 2.01 -2.88 -13.17
N LEU A 119 1.07 -3.45 -13.92
CA LEU A 119 1.30 -4.35 -15.03
C LEU A 119 0.88 -3.65 -16.32
N GLU A 120 1.85 -3.19 -17.10
CA GLU A 120 1.55 -2.45 -18.34
C GLU A 120 1.16 -3.38 -19.48
N SER A 121 0.27 -2.89 -20.34
CA SER A 121 -0.18 -3.55 -21.57
C SER A 121 0.80 -3.45 -22.75
N GLY A 122 2.07 -3.12 -22.49
CA GLY A 122 3.12 -2.92 -23.49
C GLY A 122 4.49 -3.35 -22.96
N THR A 123 5.46 -3.45 -23.85
CA THR A 123 6.84 -3.89 -23.60
C THR A 123 7.58 -2.94 -22.64
N LYS A 124 7.25 -3.01 -21.35
CA LYS A 124 8.30 -2.80 -20.35
C LYS A 124 9.19 -4.03 -20.44
N ASP A 125 10.45 -3.77 -20.71
CA ASP A 125 11.53 -4.73 -20.56
C ASP A 125 11.59 -5.05 -19.06
N TYR A 126 10.72 -5.97 -18.63
CA TYR A 126 10.71 -6.52 -17.29
C TYR A 126 11.98 -7.38 -17.16
N ASN A 127 13.14 -6.72 -17.09
CA ASN A 127 14.46 -7.31 -16.83
C ASN A 127 14.59 -7.80 -15.37
N SER A 128 13.51 -8.28 -14.77
CA SER A 128 13.54 -9.18 -13.63
C SER A 128 13.37 -10.58 -14.20
N GLU A 129 14.49 -11.13 -14.70
CA GLU A 129 14.58 -12.49 -15.23
C GLU A 129 13.73 -13.44 -14.39
N ILE A 130 12.77 -14.06 -15.06
CA ILE A 130 12.00 -15.18 -14.55
C ILE A 130 12.94 -16.36 -14.46
N ASN A 131 13.77 -16.35 -13.41
CA ASN A 131 14.55 -17.49 -13.07
C ASN A 131 13.73 -18.32 -12.07
N PRO A 132 13.30 -19.54 -12.41
CA PRO A 132 12.68 -20.43 -11.42
C PRO A 132 13.63 -20.75 -10.25
N ASN A 133 14.93 -20.42 -10.36
CA ASN A 133 15.92 -20.50 -9.29
C ASN A 133 16.07 -19.19 -8.49
N ALA A 134 15.21 -18.19 -8.73
CA ALA A 134 15.27 -16.92 -8.03
C ALA A 134 15.01 -17.10 -6.52
N PRO A 135 15.76 -16.40 -5.65
CA PRO A 135 15.53 -16.47 -4.22
C PRO A 135 14.12 -16.05 -3.80
N ILE A 136 13.72 -16.46 -2.62
CA ILE A 136 12.47 -16.06 -2.00
C ILE A 136 12.82 -15.10 -0.85
N ILE A 137 12.26 -13.88 -0.88
CA ILE A 137 12.29 -12.95 0.25
C ILE A 137 10.97 -13.09 1.02
N ILE A 138 11.07 -13.28 2.33
CA ILE A 138 9.92 -13.39 3.27
C ILE A 138 10.05 -12.24 4.26
N LEU A 139 9.03 -11.39 4.34
CA LEU A 139 9.01 -10.28 5.30
C LEU A 139 8.83 -10.80 6.73
N ASN A 140 9.60 -10.22 7.66
CA ASN A 140 9.31 -10.38 9.08
C ASN A 140 8.13 -9.48 9.45
N GLY A 141 7.00 -10.05 9.87
CA GLY A 141 5.78 -9.28 10.14
C GLY A 141 4.98 -8.95 8.88
N ASN A 142 4.20 -7.88 8.93
CA ASN A 142 3.21 -7.58 7.89
C ASN A 142 3.82 -6.84 6.68
N TYR A 143 3.19 -6.98 5.51
CA TYR A 143 3.52 -6.20 4.31
C TYR A 143 3.18 -4.71 4.44
N ILE A 144 2.20 -4.39 5.29
CA ILE A 144 1.82 -3.01 5.63
C ILE A 144 1.95 -2.87 7.14
N THR A 145 2.72 -1.88 7.57
CA THR A 145 2.92 -1.56 8.98
C THR A 145 2.71 -0.08 9.25
N TYR A 146 2.45 0.24 10.50
CA TYR A 146 2.33 1.59 10.99
C TYR A 146 3.52 1.95 11.87
N SER A 147 3.88 3.23 11.87
CA SER A 147 4.84 3.81 12.80
C SER A 147 4.24 5.06 13.40
N GLU A 148 4.44 5.20 14.71
CA GLU A 148 3.97 6.35 15.46
C GLU A 148 4.74 7.62 15.04
N ILE A 149 4.03 8.74 14.90
CA ILE A 149 4.60 10.05 14.59
C ILE A 149 5.63 10.46 15.67
N ASN A 150 6.74 11.04 15.21
CA ASN A 150 7.87 11.50 16.03
C ASN A 150 8.53 10.41 16.89
N GLU A 151 8.31 9.13 16.56
CA GLU A 151 9.03 7.98 17.16
C GLU A 151 10.00 7.36 16.16
N GLU A 152 11.05 6.70 16.63
CA GLU A 152 11.99 6.04 15.74
C GLU A 152 11.36 4.80 15.09
N TYR A 153 11.39 4.73 13.75
CA TYR A 153 10.99 3.54 13.01
C TYR A 153 12.16 2.56 12.92
N ASN A 154 11.95 1.35 13.45
CA ASN A 154 12.88 0.24 13.34
C ASN A 154 12.36 -0.81 12.37
N ASP A 155 13.12 -1.08 11.31
CA ASP A 155 12.70 -2.04 10.31
C ASP A 155 12.82 -3.48 10.83
N LEU A 156 11.74 -4.27 10.71
CA LEU A 156 11.73 -5.68 11.13
C LEU A 156 12.60 -6.58 10.24
N GLY A 157 13.09 -6.06 9.11
CA GLY A 157 13.88 -6.80 8.14
C GLY A 157 13.09 -7.90 7.44
N VAL A 158 13.85 -8.83 6.84
CA VAL A 158 13.34 -9.96 6.05
C VAL A 158 14.23 -11.19 6.26
N ILE A 159 13.77 -12.34 5.78
CA ILE A 159 14.59 -13.53 5.54
C ILE A 159 14.66 -13.75 4.03
N ALA A 160 15.82 -14.09 3.50
CA ALA A 160 15.97 -14.50 2.10
C ALA A 160 16.53 -15.91 2.01
N LYS A 161 15.92 -16.76 1.16
CA LYS A 161 16.38 -18.13 0.93
C LYS A 161 16.49 -18.45 -0.55
N THR A 162 17.45 -19.28 -0.93
CA THR A 162 17.46 -19.91 -2.26
C THR A 162 16.27 -20.85 -2.41
N VAL A 163 16.01 -21.31 -3.63
CA VAL A 163 14.96 -22.31 -3.89
C VAL A 163 15.20 -23.65 -3.18
N ASP A 164 16.46 -23.98 -2.91
CA ASP A 164 16.84 -25.17 -2.13
C ASP A 164 16.80 -24.92 -0.61
N GLY A 165 16.38 -23.73 -0.18
CA GLY A 165 16.19 -23.38 1.22
C GLY A 165 17.43 -22.88 1.96
N VAL A 166 18.53 -22.61 1.26
CA VAL A 166 19.76 -22.03 1.85
C VAL A 166 19.50 -20.58 2.25
N ASP A 167 19.86 -20.21 3.48
CA ASP A 167 19.74 -18.84 3.98
C ASP A 167 20.77 -17.93 3.31
N ILE A 168 20.28 -16.85 2.71
CA ILE A 168 21.07 -15.81 2.04
C ILE A 168 20.64 -14.41 2.50
N THR A 169 20.07 -14.29 3.70
CA THR A 169 19.53 -13.04 4.25
C THR A 169 20.57 -11.92 4.26
N ASP A 170 21.85 -12.25 4.51
CA ASP A 170 22.95 -11.28 4.54
C ASP A 170 23.24 -10.62 3.16
N TYR A 171 22.72 -11.19 2.07
CA TYR A 171 22.83 -10.61 0.72
C TYR A 171 21.70 -9.62 0.40
N VAL A 172 20.76 -9.41 1.32
CA VAL A 172 19.65 -8.46 1.12
C VAL A 172 20.15 -7.04 1.37
N TYR A 173 19.81 -6.14 0.44
CA TYR A 173 19.95 -4.70 0.65
C TYR A 173 18.61 -3.98 0.49
N THR A 174 18.49 -2.81 1.09
CA THR A 174 17.24 -2.05 1.17
C THR A 174 17.33 -0.69 0.50
N GLN A 175 16.27 -0.30 -0.19
CA GLN A 175 16.07 1.05 -0.72
C GLN A 175 14.73 1.61 -0.24
N ILE A 176 14.75 2.77 0.43
CA ILE A 176 13.55 3.39 0.98
C ILE A 176 13.07 4.49 0.01
N LYS A 177 11.78 4.50 -0.29
CA LYS A 177 11.16 5.51 -1.15
C LYS A 177 10.00 6.23 -0.45
N GLN A 178 9.85 7.51 -0.74
CA GLN A 178 8.67 8.32 -0.44
C GLN A 178 8.06 8.78 -1.78
N GLY A 179 6.96 8.15 -2.19
CA GLY A 179 6.49 8.25 -3.57
C GLY A 179 7.56 7.72 -4.54
N GLU A 180 7.96 8.54 -5.50
CA GLU A 180 9.00 8.16 -6.49
C GLU A 180 10.43 8.44 -6.02
N ASN A 181 10.60 9.25 -4.95
CA ASN A 181 11.91 9.71 -4.50
C ASN A 181 12.55 8.71 -3.53
N GLU A 182 13.85 8.45 -3.71
CA GLU A 182 14.65 7.70 -2.75
C GLU A 182 15.05 8.58 -1.55
N VAL A 183 14.95 7.99 -0.35
CA VAL A 183 15.30 8.65 0.91
C VAL A 183 16.21 7.74 1.73
N SER A 184 17.06 8.32 2.58
CA SER A 184 18.03 7.57 3.37
C SER A 184 17.41 6.84 4.58
N LYS A 185 16.25 7.32 5.07
CA LYS A 185 15.53 6.73 6.19
C LYS A 185 14.04 7.06 6.13
N VAL A 186 13.24 6.29 6.88
CA VAL A 186 11.85 6.64 7.18
C VAL A 186 11.85 7.85 8.13
N ASN A 187 11.28 8.97 7.70
CA ASN A 187 11.10 10.16 8.54
C ASN A 187 9.70 10.14 9.16
N THR A 188 9.64 9.96 10.47
CA THR A 188 8.39 9.87 11.23
C THR A 188 7.88 11.22 11.73
N ASN A 189 8.53 12.33 11.39
CA ASN A 189 8.10 13.67 11.83
C ASN A 189 6.95 14.23 10.97
N GLU A 190 6.59 13.53 9.90
CA GLU A 190 5.53 13.90 8.98
C GLU A 190 4.65 12.68 8.66
N PHE A 191 3.37 12.92 8.40
CA PHE A 191 2.37 11.90 8.07
C PHE A 191 2.52 11.39 6.63
N ASN A 192 3.67 10.78 6.34
CA ASN A 192 4.04 10.26 5.03
C ASN A 192 3.81 8.74 4.96
N THR A 193 3.82 8.23 3.72
CA THR A 193 3.88 6.79 3.45
C THR A 193 5.20 6.49 2.75
N TYR A 194 5.87 5.43 3.20
CA TYR A 194 7.14 4.98 2.67
C TYR A 194 7.03 3.54 2.14
N SER A 195 7.81 3.24 1.11
CA SER A 195 8.01 1.89 0.59
C SER A 195 9.45 1.46 0.82
N ILE A 196 9.66 0.40 1.59
CA ILE A 196 10.97 -0.23 1.77
C ILE A 196 11.07 -1.38 0.77
N ASN A 197 11.96 -1.23 -0.20
CA ASN A 197 12.24 -2.24 -1.22
C ASN A 197 13.41 -3.10 -0.75
N TYR A 198 13.15 -4.37 -0.48
CA TYR A 198 14.18 -5.37 -0.21
C TYR A 198 14.59 -5.99 -1.53
N THR A 199 15.89 -6.06 -1.78
CA THR A 199 16.43 -6.70 -2.99
C THR A 199 17.52 -7.67 -2.60
N VAL A 200 17.50 -8.86 -3.20
CA VAL A 200 18.60 -9.82 -3.15
C VAL A 200 19.01 -10.16 -4.57
N ASN A 201 20.32 -10.12 -4.83
CA ASN A 201 20.91 -10.65 -6.06
C ASN A 201 21.87 -11.78 -5.67
N TYR A 202 21.50 -13.01 -6.01
CA TYR A 202 22.29 -14.19 -5.66
C TYR A 202 22.44 -15.11 -6.87
N ASN A 203 23.69 -15.40 -7.27
CA ASN A 203 24.01 -16.15 -8.49
C ASN A 203 23.33 -15.58 -9.75
N ASN A 204 23.35 -14.25 -9.89
CA ASN A 204 22.65 -13.50 -10.95
C ASN A 204 21.13 -13.64 -10.95
N ASN A 205 20.55 -14.12 -9.85
CA ASN A 205 19.10 -14.17 -9.67
C ASN A 205 18.64 -13.03 -8.79
N LEU A 206 17.81 -12.16 -9.36
CA LEU A 206 17.25 -11.02 -8.67
C LEU A 206 15.90 -11.39 -8.04
N SER A 207 15.66 -10.95 -6.81
CA SER A 207 14.33 -10.98 -6.20
C SER A 207 14.10 -9.74 -5.38
N LYS A 208 12.85 -9.26 -5.38
CA LYS A 208 12.45 -8.10 -4.61
C LYS A 208 11.17 -8.34 -3.84
N ALA A 209 11.04 -7.66 -2.72
CA ALA A 209 9.82 -7.57 -1.93
C ALA A 209 9.66 -6.14 -1.40
N VAL A 210 8.44 -5.76 -1.05
CA VAL A 210 8.12 -4.41 -0.60
C VAL A 210 7.39 -4.45 0.74
N ARG A 211 7.81 -3.60 1.68
CA ARG A 211 7.04 -3.24 2.89
C ARG A 211 6.55 -1.81 2.76
N THR A 212 5.26 -1.60 2.98
CA THR A 212 4.68 -0.25 3.15
C THR A 212 4.73 0.14 4.63
N VAL A 213 5.25 1.33 4.91
CA VAL A 213 5.25 1.95 6.24
C VAL A 213 4.39 3.22 6.18
N ILE A 214 3.32 3.26 6.97
CA ILE A 214 2.42 4.41 7.07
C ILE A 214 2.69 5.10 8.40
N ILE A 215 3.04 6.38 8.35
CA ILE A 215 3.18 7.17 9.58
C ILE A 215 1.80 7.64 10.03
N ASN A 216 1.41 7.25 11.23
CA ASN A 216 0.15 7.64 11.85
C ASN A 216 0.38 8.10 13.28
N ASP A 217 -0.70 8.54 13.91
CA ASP A 217 -0.70 8.99 15.28
C ASP A 217 -1.83 8.31 16.03
N THR A 218 -1.44 7.52 17.03
CA THR A 218 -2.36 6.72 17.85
C THR A 218 -2.38 7.17 19.31
N LYS A 219 -1.55 8.16 19.66
CA LYS A 219 -1.37 8.60 21.04
C LYS A 219 -2.24 9.81 21.32
N PRO A 220 -3.05 9.79 22.39
CA PRO A 220 -3.90 10.92 22.71
C PRO A 220 -3.12 12.07 23.35
N PRO A 221 -3.60 13.32 23.22
CA PRO A 221 -2.98 14.47 23.88
C PRO A 221 -2.90 14.31 25.39
N LYS A 222 -1.87 14.89 26.01
CA LYS A 222 -1.72 14.95 27.46
C LYS A 222 -2.18 16.30 28.00
N ILE A 223 -3.11 16.28 28.96
CA ILE A 223 -3.60 17.46 29.68
C ILE A 223 -2.95 17.55 31.06
N THR A 224 -2.41 18.72 31.40
CA THR A 224 -1.79 19.02 32.70
C THR A 224 -2.33 20.33 33.27
N PHE A 225 -2.73 20.30 34.55
CA PHE A 225 -3.19 21.45 35.35
C PHE A 225 -3.11 21.08 36.84
N PRO A 226 -3.17 22.04 37.79
CA PRO A 226 -3.27 21.75 39.21
C PRO A 226 -4.55 20.94 39.54
N GLU A 227 -4.41 19.81 40.22
CA GLU A 227 -5.55 18.90 40.47
C GLU A 227 -6.68 19.55 41.28
N ASN A 228 -6.32 20.38 42.25
CA ASN A 228 -7.24 21.14 43.08
C ASN A 228 -6.95 22.63 42.95
N THR A 229 -8.01 23.45 42.91
CA THR A 229 -7.87 24.90 42.85
C THR A 229 -8.91 25.53 43.74
N THR A 230 -8.47 26.47 44.58
CA THR A 230 -9.37 27.22 45.46
C THR A 230 -9.38 28.66 44.98
N ILE A 231 -10.57 29.20 44.76
CA ILE A 231 -10.78 30.59 44.32
C ILE A 231 -11.85 31.25 45.18
N THR A 232 -11.84 32.58 45.26
CA THR A 232 -12.90 33.32 45.95
C THR A 232 -14.16 33.43 45.10
N ILE A 233 -15.28 33.76 45.75
CA ILE A 233 -16.53 34.12 45.07
C ILE A 233 -16.34 35.21 44.00
N GLU A 234 -15.54 36.27 44.25
CA GLU A 234 -15.31 37.29 43.22
C GLU A 234 -14.48 36.76 42.04
N GLN A 235 -13.48 35.91 42.30
CA GLN A 235 -12.65 35.31 41.26
C GLN A 235 -13.46 34.36 40.36
N ALA A 236 -14.47 33.68 40.90
CA ALA A 236 -15.32 32.77 40.13
C ALA A 236 -16.09 33.46 38.99
N LEU A 237 -16.38 34.77 39.10
CA LEU A 237 -17.11 35.53 38.08
C LEU A 237 -16.31 35.74 36.78
N SER A 238 -14.98 35.75 36.86
CA SER A 238 -14.08 36.00 35.73
C SER A 238 -13.06 34.88 35.52
N TYR A 239 -13.26 33.73 36.17
CA TYR A 239 -12.33 32.60 36.11
C TYR A 239 -12.24 32.04 34.68
N ASN A 240 -11.06 32.13 34.08
CA ASN A 240 -10.77 31.45 32.82
C ASN A 240 -10.28 30.02 33.11
N PRO A 241 -11.07 28.98 32.80
CA PRO A 241 -10.74 27.59 33.11
C PRO A 241 -9.56 27.03 32.31
N LEU A 242 -9.07 27.75 31.29
CA LEU A 242 -7.95 27.36 30.45
C LEU A 242 -6.63 28.07 30.81
N SER A 243 -6.64 29.00 31.77
CA SER A 243 -5.50 29.90 32.02
C SER A 243 -4.20 29.20 32.44
N ASP A 244 -4.29 28.05 33.09
CA ASP A 244 -3.17 27.24 33.59
C ASP A 244 -3.20 25.80 33.06
N VAL A 245 -3.94 25.56 31.98
CA VAL A 245 -4.01 24.26 31.31
C VAL A 245 -2.89 24.17 30.28
N VAL A 246 -2.02 23.18 30.45
CA VAL A 246 -0.98 22.82 29.48
C VAL A 246 -1.42 21.56 28.74
N ILE A 247 -1.41 21.64 27.41
CA ILE A 247 -1.69 20.51 26.52
C ILE A 247 -0.43 20.25 25.72
N THR A 248 -0.07 18.97 25.64
CA THR A 248 1.06 18.50 24.83
C THR A 248 0.61 17.28 24.05
N ASP A 249 1.18 17.07 22.89
CA ASP A 249 0.87 15.94 22.02
C ASP A 249 2.14 15.49 21.29
N ASN A 250 2.25 14.22 20.95
CA ASN A 250 3.43 13.71 20.24
C ASN A 250 3.46 14.17 18.78
N SER A 251 2.33 14.47 18.13
CA SER A 251 2.30 14.90 16.74
C SER A 251 2.82 16.33 16.52
N ASN A 252 2.98 17.11 17.60
CA ASN A 252 3.33 18.54 17.58
C ASN A 252 2.39 19.40 16.69
N LYS A 253 1.19 18.90 16.39
CA LYS A 253 0.14 19.65 15.70
C LYS A 253 -0.83 20.26 16.70
N ASP A 254 -1.69 21.15 16.19
CA ASP A 254 -2.72 21.79 17.01
C ASP A 254 -3.64 20.76 17.66
N VAL A 255 -4.03 21.02 18.91
CA VAL A 255 -4.97 20.20 19.67
C VAL A 255 -6.17 21.06 20.03
N SER A 256 -7.37 20.55 19.72
CA SER A 256 -8.61 21.20 20.16
C SER A 256 -8.90 20.85 21.62
N ILE A 257 -9.33 21.84 22.42
CA ILE A 257 -9.78 21.62 23.79
C ILE A 257 -11.18 22.16 24.02
N THR A 258 -12.00 21.37 24.70
CA THR A 258 -13.32 21.76 25.17
C THR A 258 -13.38 21.63 26.69
N VAL A 259 -14.05 22.58 27.34
CA VAL A 259 -14.30 22.55 28.78
C VAL A 259 -15.79 22.57 29.01
N ASN A 260 -16.30 21.54 29.67
CA ASN A 260 -17.63 21.55 30.23
C ASN A 260 -17.53 21.98 31.70
N SER A 261 -18.15 23.12 32.02
CA SER A 261 -18.08 23.79 33.32
C SER A 261 -19.49 24.08 33.82
N GLN A 262 -19.72 23.78 35.09
CA GLN A 262 -20.88 24.28 35.85
C GLN A 262 -20.42 25.19 37.01
N LEU A 263 -19.28 25.86 36.84
CA LEU A 263 -18.72 26.76 37.85
C LEU A 263 -19.74 27.87 38.18
N SER A 264 -19.97 28.09 39.46
CA SER A 264 -20.81 29.18 39.98
C SER A 264 -20.01 29.97 41.01
N ASN A 265 -20.39 31.23 41.22
CA ASN A 265 -19.81 32.15 42.20
C ASN A 265 -20.43 31.97 43.60
N ILE A 266 -20.87 30.77 43.95
CA ILE A 266 -21.38 30.44 45.28
C ILE A 266 -20.37 29.52 45.94
N ALA A 267 -20.17 29.65 47.25
CA ALA A 267 -19.29 28.76 47.98
C ALA A 267 -19.69 27.30 47.76
N GLY A 268 -18.73 26.48 47.31
CA GLY A 268 -19.05 25.14 46.83
C GLY A 268 -17.91 24.46 46.10
N LYS A 269 -18.15 23.20 45.72
CA LYS A 269 -17.22 22.36 44.98
C LYS A 269 -17.77 22.11 43.57
N TYR A 270 -17.00 22.49 42.57
CA TYR A 270 -17.39 22.42 41.16
C TYR A 270 -16.41 21.54 40.39
N ILE A 271 -16.93 20.65 39.54
CA ILE A 271 -16.11 19.79 38.69
C ILE A 271 -16.13 20.33 37.27
N LEU A 272 -14.95 20.65 36.75
CA LEU A 272 -14.74 20.98 35.34
C LEU A 272 -14.26 19.73 34.63
N THR A 273 -14.79 19.48 33.42
CA THR A 273 -14.37 18.37 32.56
C THR A 273 -13.72 18.90 31.30
N TYR A 274 -12.44 18.61 31.12
CA TYR A 274 -11.63 18.99 29.99
C TYR A 274 -11.55 17.82 29.01
N THR A 275 -11.78 18.06 27.73
CA THR A 275 -11.55 17.07 26.67
C THR A 275 -10.66 17.68 25.59
N ALA A 276 -9.47 17.12 25.43
CA ALA A 276 -8.53 17.45 24.38
C ALA A 276 -8.65 16.41 23.25
N THR A 277 -8.68 16.87 21.99
CA THR A 277 -8.74 16.03 20.78
C THR A 277 -7.71 16.52 19.77
N ASP A 278 -6.79 15.65 19.35
CA ASP A 278 -5.83 15.96 18.29
C ASP A 278 -6.46 15.87 16.88
N ASN A 279 -5.64 16.12 15.86
CA ASN A 279 -6.07 16.07 14.46
C ASN A 279 -6.29 14.66 13.93
N SER A 280 -5.71 13.66 14.60
CA SER A 280 -5.83 12.23 14.28
C SER A 280 -7.09 11.62 14.89
N GLY A 281 -7.77 12.38 15.76
CA GLY A 281 -9.00 12.01 16.45
C GLY A 281 -8.78 11.33 17.80
N ASN A 282 -7.55 11.22 18.30
CA ASN A 282 -7.30 10.66 19.63
C ASN A 282 -7.70 11.67 20.70
N LYS A 283 -8.17 11.17 21.84
CA LYS A 283 -8.82 12.00 22.88
C LYS A 283 -8.33 11.69 24.28
N THR A 284 -8.20 12.74 25.08
CA THR A 284 -8.02 12.65 26.53
C THR A 284 -9.08 13.47 27.24
N THR A 285 -9.71 12.88 28.25
CA THR A 285 -10.62 13.56 29.16
C THR A 285 -10.05 13.59 30.58
N LYS A 286 -9.96 14.78 31.19
CA LYS A 286 -9.57 14.96 32.60
C LYS A 286 -10.58 15.83 33.35
N LYS A 287 -10.75 15.55 34.64
CA LYS A 287 -11.60 16.31 35.55
C LYS A 287 -10.75 17.13 36.52
N ARG A 288 -11.22 18.32 36.87
CA ARG A 288 -10.59 19.22 37.85
C ARG A 288 -11.61 19.64 38.89
N LEU A 289 -11.21 19.65 40.16
CA LEU A 289 -12.03 20.17 41.24
C LEU A 289 -11.66 21.63 41.53
N ILE A 290 -12.66 22.51 41.43
CA ILE A 290 -12.58 23.91 41.86
C ILE A 290 -13.39 24.08 43.14
N THR A 291 -12.77 24.61 44.19
CA THR A 291 -13.46 24.98 45.43
C THR A 291 -13.61 26.49 45.47
N VAL A 292 -14.84 26.98 45.56
CA VAL A 292 -15.16 28.39 45.73
C VAL A 292 -15.38 28.63 47.23
N VAL A 293 -14.67 29.61 47.79
CA VAL A 293 -14.73 30.00 49.21
C VAL A 293 -15.09 31.47 49.40
#